data_AF-A0A345H5T2-F1
#
_entry.id   AF-A0A345H5T2-F1
#
_cell.length_a   1.000
_cell.length_b   1.000
_cell.length_c   1.000
_cell.angle_alpha   90.00
_cell.angle_beta   90.00
_cell.angle_gamma   90.00
#
_symmetry.space_group_name_H-M   'P 1'
#
loop_
_entity.id
_entity.type
_entity.pdbx_description
1 polymer ?
#
loop_
_entity_poly.entity_id
_entity_poly.type
_entity_poly.pdbx_seq_one_letter_code
_entity_poly.pdbx_strand_id
1 'polypeptide(L)'
;MKLSYYCSSLSCGKINYIRVDADNRYDLKDEIGLEFNERCKHCGKHTKKHINRLHGEVNNIILVIAVLISIAATLVLWHLGFIWGAVTFGIPFIAWQIEKKKVSDFNKLMIN
;
A
#
# COMPACT_ATOMS: atom_id res chain seq x y z
N MET A 1 0.73 -2.65 -0.19
CA MET A 1 0.75 -1.23 0.28
C MET A 1 1.19 -0.26 -0.82
N LYS A 2 0.96 1.05 -0.63
CA LYS A 2 1.40 2.15 -1.52
C LYS A 2 2.18 3.16 -0.69
N LEU A 3 3.28 3.70 -1.21
CA LEU A 3 4.07 4.71 -0.48
C LEU A 3 3.72 6.13 -0.90
N SER A 4 3.58 7.00 0.09
CA SER A 4 3.26 8.41 -0.08
C SER A 4 4.27 9.32 0.63
N TYR A 5 4.41 10.54 0.12
CA TYR A 5 5.31 11.55 0.69
C TYR A 5 4.83 12.97 0.40
N TYR A 6 5.11 13.88 1.32
CA TYR A 6 4.85 15.30 1.10
C TYR A 6 5.97 15.93 0.27
N CYS A 7 5.61 16.72 -0.74
CA CYS A 7 6.59 17.50 -1.50
C CYS A 7 7.35 18.48 -0.59
N SER A 8 8.67 18.61 -0.77
CA SER A 8 9.49 19.56 0.01
C SER A 8 9.27 21.03 -0.35
N SER A 9 8.65 21.32 -1.51
CA SER A 9 8.39 22.70 -1.91
C SER A 9 7.32 23.32 -1.03
N LEU A 10 7.68 24.41 -0.33
CA LEU A 10 6.79 25.18 0.55
C LEU A 10 5.49 25.60 -0.15
N SER A 11 5.60 25.97 -1.42
CA SER A 11 4.46 26.38 -2.25
C SER A 11 3.54 25.24 -2.71
N CYS A 12 3.95 23.99 -2.53
CA CYS A 12 3.19 22.83 -2.99
C CYS A 12 2.59 22.06 -1.81
N GLY A 13 3.42 21.50 -0.93
CA GLY A 13 2.97 20.72 0.23
C GLY A 13 2.07 19.51 -0.08
N LYS A 14 1.83 19.17 -1.35
CA LYS A 14 0.91 18.09 -1.75
C LYS A 14 1.54 16.71 -1.55
N ILE A 15 0.68 15.74 -1.24
CA ILE A 15 1.04 14.32 -1.14
C ILE A 15 1.31 13.80 -2.56
N ASN A 16 2.44 13.13 -2.72
CA ASN A 16 2.83 12.42 -3.92
C ASN A 16 2.98 10.94 -3.59
N TYR A 17 3.01 10.13 -4.64
CA TYR A 17 3.13 8.69 -4.51
C TYR A 17 4.29 8.17 -5.36
N ILE A 18 5.06 7.27 -4.75
CA ILE A 18 6.08 6.50 -5.46
C ILE A 18 5.58 5.08 -5.69
N ARG A 19 6.04 4.47 -6.79
CA ARG A 19 5.82 3.06 -7.07
C ARG A 19 7.13 2.36 -6.76
N VAL A 20 7.09 1.44 -5.81
CA VAL A 20 8.20 0.61 -5.36
C VAL A 20 7.65 -0.77 -5.06
N ASP A 21 8.47 -1.79 -5.24
CA ASP A 21 8.13 -3.19 -4.93
C ASP A 21 8.74 -3.61 -3.59
N ALA A 22 8.51 -2.78 -2.57
CA ALA A 22 8.99 -3.00 -1.22
C ALA A 22 7.81 -3.31 -0.30
N ASP A 23 7.92 -4.37 0.51
CA ASP A 23 6.93 -4.74 1.51
C ASP A 23 7.29 -4.19 2.90
N ASN A 24 8.57 -3.90 3.14
CA ASN A 24 9.07 -3.34 4.40
C ASN A 24 10.17 -2.27 4.19
N ARG A 25 10.67 -1.67 5.28
CA ARG A 25 11.68 -0.60 5.24
C ARG A 25 13.06 -1.06 4.76
N TYR A 26 13.44 -2.30 5.04
CA TYR A 26 14.72 -2.87 4.61
C TYR A 26 14.69 -3.14 3.11
N ASP A 27 13.63 -3.77 2.60
CA ASP A 27 13.44 -3.97 1.16
C ASP A 27 13.48 -2.63 0.41
N LEU A 28 12.85 -1.59 1.00
CA LEU A 28 12.87 -0.25 0.43
C LEU A 28 14.28 0.35 0.40
N LYS A 29 15.07 0.15 1.46
CA LYS A 29 16.48 0.57 1.49
C LYS A 29 17.28 -0.13 0.40
N ASP A 30 17.00 -1.39 0.14
CA ASP A 30 17.69 -2.17 -0.90
C ASP A 30 17.28 -1.72 -2.31
N GLU A 31 16.02 -1.32 -2.51
CA GLU A 31 15.50 -0.88 -3.81
C GLU A 31 15.95 0.55 -4.20
N ILE A 32 15.85 1.51 -3.27
CA ILE A 32 16.07 2.94 -3.57
C ILE A 32 17.18 3.60 -2.75
N GLY A 33 17.80 2.87 -1.81
CA GLY A 33 18.80 3.42 -0.89
C GLY A 33 18.20 4.16 0.31
N LEU A 34 19.05 4.89 1.05
CA LEU A 34 18.66 5.65 2.25
C LEU A 34 17.93 6.97 1.93
N GLU A 35 18.17 7.51 0.74
CA GLU A 35 17.58 8.76 0.29
C GLU A 35 17.06 8.59 -1.12
N PHE A 36 15.89 9.15 -1.39
CA PHE A 36 15.35 9.23 -2.74
C PHE A 36 15.34 10.67 -3.23
N ASN A 37 15.47 10.84 -4.54
CA ASN A 37 15.36 12.12 -5.22
C ASN A 37 14.32 11.99 -6.32
N GLU A 38 13.08 12.39 -6.02
CA GLU A 38 11.96 12.26 -6.94
C GLU A 38 11.37 13.60 -7.33
N ARG A 39 10.87 13.67 -8.56
CA ARG A 39 10.18 14.86 -9.07
C ARG A 39 8.72 14.83 -8.62
N CYS A 40 8.27 15.88 -7.94
CA CYS A 40 6.87 16.03 -7.56
C CYS A 40 5.97 16.10 -8.80
N LYS A 41 4.95 15.25 -8.86
CA LYS A 41 4.00 15.19 -9.99
C LYS A 41 3.06 16.40 -10.04
N HIS A 42 2.93 17.13 -8.94
CA HIS A 42 2.06 18.29 -8.86
C HIS A 42 2.74 19.61 -9.23
N CYS A 43 4.01 19.81 -8.86
CA CYS A 43 4.72 21.09 -9.08
C CYS A 43 6.01 20.97 -9.88
N GLY A 44 6.42 19.77 -10.27
CA GLY A 44 7.62 19.53 -11.08
C GLY A 44 8.95 19.76 -10.36
N LYS A 45 8.95 20.19 -9.09
CA LYS A 45 10.18 20.38 -8.30
C LYS A 45 10.71 19.07 -7.75
N HIS A 46 12.04 18.99 -7.63
CA HIS A 46 12.72 17.85 -7.02
C HIS A 46 12.53 17.84 -5.50
N THR A 47 12.30 16.65 -4.96
CA THR A 47 12.15 16.40 -3.53
C THR A 47 13.16 15.33 -3.16
N LYS A 48 14.20 15.75 -2.42
CA LYS A 48 15.16 14.85 -1.80
C LYS A 48 14.77 14.63 -0.34
N LYS A 49 14.52 13.38 0.06
CA LYS A 49 14.16 13.02 1.43
C LYS A 49 14.72 11.66 1.81
N HIS A 50 14.97 11.49 3.10
CA HIS A 50 15.27 10.18 3.70
C HIS A 50 14.06 9.26 3.59
N ILE A 51 14.28 7.97 3.39
CA ILE A 51 13.23 6.96 3.27
C ILE A 51 12.27 6.95 4.47
N ASN A 52 12.74 7.22 5.69
CA ASN A 52 11.89 7.31 6.90
C ASN A 52 10.77 8.37 6.80
N ARG A 53 10.87 9.35 5.88
CA ARG A 53 9.82 10.34 5.62
C ARG A 53 8.72 9.85 4.67
N LEU A 54 8.85 8.63 4.16
CA LEU A 54 7.82 7.95 3.38
C LEU A 54 6.79 7.32 4.33
N HIS A 55 5.53 7.43 3.96
CA HIS A 55 4.40 6.83 4.67
C HIS A 55 3.80 5.71 3.83
N GLY A 56 3.57 4.56 4.45
CA GLY A 56 2.76 3.49 3.87
C GLY A 56 1.29 3.84 3.99
N GLU A 57 0.54 3.60 2.92
CA GLU A 57 -0.90 3.70 2.83
C GLU A 57 -1.48 2.39 2.28
N VAL A 58 -2.72 2.10 2.66
CA VAL A 58 -3.43 0.91 2.19
C VAL A 58 -3.70 1.06 0.69
N ASN A 59 -3.35 0.05 -0.09
CA ASN A 59 -3.63 0.06 -1.51
C ASN A 59 -5.07 -0.39 -1.77
N ASN A 60 -5.96 0.59 -2.02
CA ASN A 60 -7.37 0.31 -2.30
C ASN A 60 -7.58 -0.60 -3.52
N ILE A 61 -6.64 -0.65 -4.47
CA ILE A 61 -6.73 -1.54 -5.64
C ILE A 61 -6.71 -3.01 -5.20
N ILE A 62 -5.88 -3.36 -4.21
CA ILE A 62 -5.80 -4.73 -3.66
C ILE A 62 -7.13 -5.10 -3.01
N LEU A 63 -7.76 -4.17 -2.29
CA LEU A 63 -9.07 -4.40 -1.67
C LEU A 63 -10.17 -4.63 -2.71
N VAL A 64 -10.18 -3.84 -3.79
CA VAL A 64 -11.13 -4.03 -4.90
C VAL A 64 -10.95 -5.40 -5.55
N ILE A 65 -9.70 -5.81 -5.81
CA ILE A 65 -9.41 -7.15 -6.35
C ILE A 65 -9.88 -8.25 -5.40
N ALA A 66 -9.63 -8.11 -4.10
CA ALA A 66 -10.09 -9.08 -3.11
C ALA A 66 -11.62 -9.21 -3.08
N VAL A 67 -12.35 -8.10 -3.25
CA VAL A 67 -13.82 -8.12 -3.38
C VAL A 67 -14.26 -8.84 -4.65
N LEU A 68 -13.64 -8.58 -5.79
CA LEU A 68 -13.96 -9.26 -7.05
C LEU A 68 -13.70 -10.76 -6.97
N ILE A 69 -12.57 -11.16 -6.38
CA ILE A 69 -12.24 -12.58 -6.14
C ILE A 69 -13.26 -13.22 -5.21
N SER A 70 -13.67 -12.53 -4.15
CA SER A 70 -14.71 -13.02 -3.23
C SER A 70 -16.03 -13.27 -3.95
N ILE A 71 -16.48 -12.36 -4.81
CA ILE A 71 -17.71 -12.53 -5.61
C ILE A 71 -17.59 -13.74 -6.54
N ALA A 72 -16.47 -13.85 -7.27
CA ALA A 72 -16.23 -14.98 -8.17
C ALA A 72 -16.20 -16.32 -7.42
N ALA A 73 -15.53 -16.37 -6.27
CA ALA A 73 -15.47 -17.54 -5.40
C ALA A 73 -16.86 -17.92 -4.88
N THR A 74 -17.69 -16.95 -4.49
CA THR A 74 -19.08 -17.20 -4.05
C THR A 74 -19.89 -17.85 -5.16
N LEU A 75 -19.78 -17.39 -6.42
CA LEU A 75 -20.51 -17.95 -7.56
C LEU A 75 -20.09 -19.41 -7.85
N VAL A 76 -18.79 -19.71 -7.81
CA VAL A 76 -18.27 -21.06 -8.05
C VAL A 76 -18.67 -22.01 -6.93
N LEU A 77 -18.53 -21.57 -5.67
CA LEU A 77 -18.79 -22.40 -4.49
C LEU A 77 -20.29 -22.49 -4.15
N TRP A 78 -21.16 -21.71 -4.82
CA TRP A 78 -22.60 -21.70 -4.59
C TRP A 78 -23.22 -23.10 -4.71
N HIS A 79 -22.70 -23.92 -5.63
CA HIS A 79 -23.19 -25.28 -5.87
C HIS A 79 -22.76 -26.30 -4.81
N LEU A 80 -21.76 -25.99 -3.98
CA LEU A 80 -21.26 -26.88 -2.93
C LEU A 80 -22.01 -26.73 -1.59
N GLY A 81 -22.96 -25.79 -1.52
CA GLY A 81 -23.81 -25.55 -0.35
C GLY A 81 -23.59 -24.19 0.31
N PHE A 82 -24.62 -23.72 1.02
CA PHE A 82 -24.69 -22.36 1.60
C PHE A 82 -23.51 -22.00 2.52
N ILE A 83 -22.97 -22.99 3.24
CA ILE A 83 -21.84 -22.81 4.18
C ILE A 83 -20.59 -22.34 3.44
N TRP A 84 -20.28 -22.89 2.27
CA TRP A 84 -19.10 -22.53 1.49
C TRP A 84 -19.19 -21.13 0.88
N GLY A 85 -20.41 -20.70 0.52
CA GLY A 85 -20.70 -19.33 0.09
C GLY A 85 -20.62 -18.29 1.22
N ALA A 86 -20.79 -18.69 2.48
CA ALA A 86 -20.65 -17.78 3.62
C ALA A 86 -19.18 -17.46 3.96
N VAL A 87 -18.27 -18.43 3.75
CA VAL A 87 -16.83 -18.28 4.06
C VAL A 87 -16.15 -17.23 3.16
N THR A 88 -16.60 -17.09 1.92
CA THR A 88 -16.01 -16.16 0.93
C THR A 88 -16.22 -14.70 1.30
N PHE A 89 -17.23 -14.37 2.12
CA PHE A 89 -17.43 -13.01 2.64
C PHE A 89 -16.34 -12.59 3.63
N GLY A 90 -15.61 -13.54 4.23
CA GLY A 90 -14.47 -13.24 5.09
C GLY A 90 -13.22 -12.76 4.32
N ILE A 91 -13.13 -13.03 3.02
CA ILE A 91 -11.93 -12.76 2.21
C ILE A 91 -11.57 -11.26 2.18
N PRO A 92 -12.49 -10.32 1.87
CA PRO A 92 -12.15 -8.90 1.85
C PRO A 92 -11.76 -8.38 3.23
N PHE A 93 -12.37 -8.89 4.29
CA PHE A 93 -12.04 -8.50 5.67
C PHE A 93 -10.63 -8.95 6.06
N ILE A 94 -10.26 -10.20 5.76
CA ILE A 94 -8.90 -10.71 6.01
C ILE A 94 -7.87 -9.93 5.19
N ALA A 95 -8.14 -9.69 3.91
CA ALA A 95 -7.25 -8.89 3.05
C ALA A 95 -7.04 -7.48 3.62
N TRP A 96 -8.10 -6.85 4.12
CA TRP A 96 -8.01 -5.54 4.76
C TRP A 96 -7.15 -5.54 6.03
N GLN A 97 -7.31 -6.56 6.89
CA GLN A 97 -6.49 -6.71 8.11
C GLN A 97 -5.01 -6.88 7.76
N ILE A 98 -4.68 -7.72 6.77
CA ILE A 98 -3.31 -7.95 6.31
C ILE A 98 -2.68 -6.66 5.79
N GLU A 99 -3.35 -5.92 4.91
CA GLU A 99 -2.84 -4.65 4.37
C GLU A 99 -2.67 -3.60 5.47
N LYS A 100 -3.62 -3.49 6.41
CA LYS A 100 -3.51 -2.58 7.55
C LYS A 100 -2.29 -2.89 8.41
N LYS A 101 -2.05 -4.17 8.69
CA LYS A 101 -0.89 -4.60 9.48
C LYS A 101 0.42 -4.25 8.76
N LYS A 102 0.55 -4.62 7.48
CA LYS A 102 1.72 -4.27 6.65
C LYS A 102 2.03 -2.77 6.70
N VAL A 103 1.01 -1.93 6.48
CA VAL A 103 1.15 -0.47 6.52
C VAL A 103 1.55 0.03 7.92
N SER A 104 0.96 -0.51 8.98
CA SER A 104 1.29 -0.13 10.36
C SER A 104 2.74 -0.47 10.70
N ASP A 105 3.17 -1.68 10.35
CA ASP A 105 4.52 -2.17 10.63
C ASP A 105 5.56 -1.35 9.85
N PHE A 106 5.31 -1.07 8.57
CA PHE A 106 6.16 -0.18 7.76
C PHE A 106 6.31 1.22 8.36
N ASN A 107 5.21 1.82 8.83
CA ASN A 107 5.22 3.17 9.38
C ASN A 107 5.90 3.26 10.76
N LYS A 108 5.88 2.18 11.54
CA LYS A 108 6.55 2.10 12.85
C LYS A 108 8.05 1.85 12.74
N LEU A 109 8.47 1.08 11.74
CA LEU A 109 9.87 0.79 11.50
C LEU A 109 10.57 2.03 10.93
N MET A 110 11.63 2.46 11.61
CA MET A 110 12.55 3.50 11.16
C MET A 110 13.95 2.91 11.17
N ILE A 111 14.69 3.14 10.10
CA ILE A 111 16.04 2.61 9.92
C ILE A 111 17.05 3.75 9.89
N ASN A 112 18.23 3.50 10.45
CA ASN A 112 19.35 4.44 10.53
C ASN A 112 20.34 4.22 9.39
#